data_AF-A0A6G1WXF5-F1
#
_entry.id   AF-A0A6G1WXF5-F1
#
_cell.length_a   1.000
_cell.length_b   1.000
_cell.length_c   1.000
_cell.angle_alpha   90.00
_cell.angle_beta   90.00
_cell.angle_gamma   90.00
#
_symmetry.space_group_name_H-M   'P 1'
#
loop_
_entity.id
_entity.type
_entity.pdbx_description
1 polymer ?
#
loop_
_entity_poly.entity_id
_entity_poly.type
_entity_poly.pdbx_seq_one_letter_code
_entity_poly.pdbx_strand_id
1 'polypeptide(L)'
;MPQKVSDVRLEKLRHIIEALRGTNLDLNWILSIAALSAQELAIKKKLDEFGVSCPAEEDFQKLANKLREELSKRGLDGLDILLSIARSYRHIRAKLLHDAHKSKISEETMTAIVYNTEALVKSLFKKPAITKIKKPTKKPIIAKIPQFVESINRRSIKKSLKDFTSFNLEKKKRIVKTILNEISLLNWSEISANERLFQFLRLALDAEKEMQAKIELFSVFFSTFSQRTIPYGRDKLLSIVAEFTRTAPIKKWISKTKQTDWLISEFECSNSFATAGTNAEIVANLAPILNEKQIDEIVKAALSNNQIYYSFAARRHLMELLPFWEGKVKKSKLEELRKKLES
;
A
#
# COMPACT_ATOMS: atom_id res chain seq x y z
N MET A 1 -20.17 -9.41 -20.47
CA MET A 1 -18.76 -8.98 -20.63
C MET A 1 -17.73 -9.44 -19.56
N PRO A 2 -18.02 -10.28 -18.53
CA PRO A 2 -16.98 -10.76 -17.61
C PRO A 2 -16.16 -11.98 -18.10
N GLN A 3 -16.62 -12.72 -19.12
CA GLN A 3 -15.93 -13.92 -19.64
C GLN A 3 -14.59 -13.63 -20.35
N LYS A 4 -14.49 -12.55 -21.15
CA LYS A 4 -13.25 -12.24 -21.88
C LYS A 4 -12.04 -11.92 -20.99
N VAL A 5 -12.24 -11.50 -19.75
CA VAL A 5 -11.15 -11.16 -18.80
C VAL A 5 -10.63 -12.40 -18.07
N SER A 6 -11.46 -13.44 -17.89
CA SER A 6 -10.95 -14.72 -17.36
C SER A 6 -10.03 -15.40 -18.35
N ASP A 7 -10.36 -15.34 -19.64
CA ASP A 7 -9.62 -16.06 -20.69
C ASP A 7 -8.20 -15.49 -20.88
N VAL A 8 -8.05 -14.16 -20.85
CA VAL A 8 -6.72 -13.52 -20.96
C VAL A 8 -5.84 -13.82 -19.74
N ARG A 9 -6.42 -13.97 -18.55
CA ARG A 9 -5.67 -14.28 -17.31
C ARG A 9 -5.27 -15.76 -17.26
N LEU A 10 -6.16 -16.65 -17.73
CA LEU A 10 -5.88 -18.08 -17.88
C LEU A 10 -4.79 -18.32 -18.93
N GLU A 11 -4.77 -17.56 -20.02
CA GLU A 11 -3.76 -17.68 -21.06
C GLU A 11 -2.36 -17.26 -20.56
N LYS A 12 -2.27 -16.19 -19.77
CA LYS A 12 -1.01 -15.80 -19.11
C LYS A 12 -0.50 -16.87 -18.12
N LEU A 13 -1.42 -17.48 -17.37
CA LEU A 13 -1.11 -18.59 -16.47
C LEU A 13 -0.59 -19.80 -17.25
N ARG A 14 -1.21 -20.09 -18.40
CA ARG A 14 -0.79 -21.15 -19.32
C ARG A 14 0.62 -20.92 -19.85
N HIS A 15 0.96 -19.70 -20.27
CA HIS A 15 2.31 -19.37 -20.72
C HIS A 15 3.37 -19.58 -19.62
N ILE A 16 3.06 -19.24 -18.36
CA ILE A 16 3.97 -19.49 -17.24
C ILE A 16 4.12 -21.00 -17.00
N ILE A 17 3.02 -21.76 -17.02
CA ILE A 17 3.04 -23.22 -16.87
C ILE A 17 3.88 -23.86 -18.00
N GLU A 18 3.72 -23.42 -19.24
CA GLU A 18 4.47 -23.92 -20.39
C GLU A 18 5.96 -23.57 -20.28
N ALA A 19 6.31 -22.36 -19.84
CA ALA A 19 7.71 -21.97 -19.60
C ALA A 19 8.36 -22.81 -18.48
N LEU A 20 7.61 -23.16 -17.44
CA LEU A 20 8.09 -23.96 -16.32
C LEU A 20 8.19 -25.47 -16.62
N ARG A 21 7.47 -25.97 -17.63
CA ARG A 21 7.68 -27.36 -18.09
C ARG A 21 9.12 -27.62 -18.53
N GLY A 22 9.78 -26.61 -19.09
CA GLY A 22 11.20 -26.68 -19.47
C GLY A 22 12.17 -26.83 -18.29
N THR A 23 11.73 -26.60 -17.05
CA THR A 23 12.55 -26.69 -15.84
C THR A 23 12.25 -27.93 -14.99
N ASN A 24 11.48 -28.89 -15.52
CA ASN A 24 11.04 -30.10 -14.81
C ASN A 24 10.20 -29.82 -13.54
N LEU A 25 9.63 -28.61 -13.43
CA LEU A 25 8.65 -28.23 -12.42
C LEU A 25 7.25 -28.43 -13.00
N ASP A 26 6.50 -29.40 -12.46
CA ASP A 26 5.18 -29.76 -12.96
C ASP A 26 4.06 -28.88 -12.38
N LEU A 27 2.85 -29.05 -12.93
CA LEU A 27 1.67 -28.33 -12.48
C LEU A 27 1.35 -28.60 -11.01
N ASN A 28 1.65 -29.80 -10.51
CA ASN A 28 1.40 -30.19 -9.13
C ASN A 28 2.28 -29.38 -8.17
N TRP A 29 3.55 -29.18 -8.53
CA TRP A 29 4.48 -28.31 -7.81
C TRP A 29 3.97 -26.86 -7.77
N ILE A 30 3.55 -26.31 -8.93
CA ILE A 30 3.07 -24.92 -9.04
C ILE A 30 1.85 -24.70 -8.14
N LEU A 31 0.85 -25.58 -8.23
CA LEU A 31 -0.37 -25.49 -7.42
C LEU A 31 -0.04 -25.62 -5.93
N SER A 32 0.89 -26.50 -5.57
CA SER A 32 1.34 -26.69 -4.18
C SER A 32 2.03 -25.44 -3.63
N ILE A 33 2.94 -24.82 -4.39
CA ILE A 33 3.60 -23.57 -3.99
C ILE A 33 2.59 -22.44 -3.82
N ALA A 34 1.71 -22.24 -4.81
CA ALA A 34 0.69 -21.21 -4.75
C ALA A 34 -0.21 -21.38 -3.51
N ALA A 35 -0.62 -22.62 -3.21
CA ALA A 35 -1.42 -22.94 -2.05
C ALA A 35 -0.66 -22.70 -0.73
N LEU A 36 0.60 -23.12 -0.62
CA LEU A 36 1.43 -22.89 0.58
C LEU A 36 1.71 -21.41 0.84
N SER A 37 1.96 -20.63 -0.21
CA SER A 37 2.09 -19.17 -0.13
C SER A 37 0.77 -18.52 0.30
N ALA A 38 -0.37 -19.00 -0.23
CA ALA A 38 -1.68 -18.51 0.16
C ALA A 38 -1.99 -18.78 1.64
N GLN A 39 -1.59 -19.93 2.19
CA GLN A 39 -1.72 -20.21 3.63
C GLN A 39 -0.94 -19.20 4.48
N GLU A 40 0.31 -18.90 4.12
CA GLU A 40 1.14 -17.96 4.87
C GLU A 40 0.56 -16.55 4.81
N LEU A 41 0.14 -16.11 3.62
CA LEU A 41 -0.51 -14.82 3.42
C LEU A 41 -1.82 -14.72 4.21
N ALA A 42 -2.62 -15.79 4.24
CA ALA A 42 -3.86 -15.86 5.00
C ALA A 42 -3.61 -15.69 6.51
N ILE A 43 -2.58 -16.35 7.05
CA ILE A 43 -2.20 -16.24 8.46
C ILE A 43 -1.70 -14.82 8.77
N LYS A 44 -0.76 -14.28 7.97
CA LYS A 44 -0.23 -12.91 8.13
C LYS A 44 -1.36 -11.88 8.10
N LYS A 45 -2.25 -11.97 7.11
CA LYS A 45 -3.43 -11.11 6.99
C LYS A 45 -4.35 -11.20 8.21
N LYS A 46 -4.50 -12.40 8.80
CA LYS A 46 -5.31 -12.58 10.01
C LYS A 46 -4.66 -11.99 11.26
N LEU A 47 -3.35 -12.16 11.41
CA LEU A 47 -2.57 -11.54 12.49
C LEU A 47 -2.59 -10.02 12.39
N ASP A 48 -2.50 -9.48 11.18
CA ASP A 48 -2.67 -8.05 10.91
C ASP A 48 -4.07 -7.56 11.29
N GLU A 49 -5.14 -8.32 11.01
CA GLU A 49 -6.50 -8.03 11.48
C GLU A 49 -6.59 -7.99 13.02
N PHE A 50 -5.79 -8.79 13.71
CA PHE A 50 -5.68 -8.81 15.16
C PHE A 50 -4.76 -7.71 15.72
N GLY A 51 -4.00 -7.03 14.85
CA GLY A 51 -3.07 -5.96 15.23
C GLY A 51 -1.72 -6.46 15.73
N VAL A 52 -1.35 -7.69 15.35
CA VAL A 52 -0.06 -8.29 15.70
C VAL A 52 0.93 -8.05 14.57
N SER A 53 2.06 -7.43 14.89
CA SER A 53 3.14 -7.23 13.92
C SER A 53 3.80 -8.57 13.58
N CYS A 54 3.92 -8.85 12.28
CA CYS A 54 4.65 -9.99 11.74
C CYS A 54 5.90 -9.47 11.02
N PRO A 55 7.11 -9.73 11.51
CA PRO A 55 8.35 -9.51 10.76
C PRO A 55 8.31 -10.21 9.40
N ALA A 56 9.01 -9.64 8.41
CA ALA A 56 9.01 -10.13 7.03
C ALA A 56 9.50 -11.59 6.90
N GLU A 57 10.46 -11.99 7.74
CA GLU A 57 11.19 -13.26 7.66
C GLU A 57 10.73 -14.33 8.66
N GLU A 58 9.53 -14.20 9.25
CA GLU A 58 9.06 -15.25 10.15
C GLU A 58 8.67 -16.52 9.40
N ASP A 59 9.24 -17.63 9.85
CA ASP A 59 8.86 -18.95 9.35
C ASP A 59 7.38 -19.26 9.61
N PHE A 60 6.80 -20.10 8.76
CA PHE A 60 5.39 -20.47 8.80
C PHE A 60 4.96 -21.04 10.17
N GLN A 61 5.84 -21.77 10.86
CA GLN A 61 5.52 -22.38 12.14
C GLN A 61 5.33 -21.32 13.24
N LYS A 62 6.19 -20.29 13.26
CA LYS A 62 6.06 -19.14 14.16
C LYS A 62 4.78 -18.36 13.88
N LEU A 63 4.46 -18.12 12.61
CA LEU A 63 3.23 -17.44 12.21
C LEU A 63 1.99 -18.22 12.65
N ALA A 64 1.98 -19.54 12.44
CA ALA A 64 0.89 -20.42 12.87
C ALA A 64 0.72 -20.43 14.40
N ASN A 65 1.83 -20.50 15.14
CA ASN A 65 1.81 -20.48 16.61
C ASN A 65 1.28 -19.14 17.16
N LYS A 66 1.75 -18.02 16.61
CA LYS A 66 1.25 -16.67 16.98
C LYS A 66 -0.24 -16.54 16.73
N LEU A 67 -0.71 -17.01 15.57
CA LEU A 67 -2.13 -16.94 15.25
C LEU A 67 -2.96 -17.77 16.22
N ARG A 68 -2.48 -18.96 16.59
CA ARG A 68 -3.13 -19.80 17.61
C ARG A 68 -3.22 -19.08 18.95
N GLU A 69 -2.12 -18.51 19.44
CA GLU A 69 -2.12 -17.76 20.71
C GLU A 69 -3.12 -16.60 20.69
N GLU A 70 -3.19 -15.86 19.59
CA GLU A 70 -4.15 -14.77 19.44
C GLU A 70 -5.60 -15.23 19.34
N LEU A 71 -5.86 -16.38 18.70
CA LEU A 71 -7.19 -16.99 18.67
C LEU A 71 -7.62 -17.40 20.08
N SER A 72 -6.75 -18.08 20.82
CA SER A 72 -7.00 -18.50 22.21
C SER A 72 -7.24 -17.32 23.15
N LYS A 73 -6.42 -16.26 23.07
CA LYS A 73 -6.62 -15.02 23.87
C LYS A 73 -7.99 -14.37 23.61
N ARG A 74 -8.57 -14.59 22.43
CA ARG A 74 -9.84 -13.98 22.01
C ARG A 74 -11.04 -14.90 22.23
N GLY A 75 -10.85 -16.06 22.88
CA GLY A 75 -11.90 -17.05 23.12
C GLY A 75 -12.43 -17.67 21.82
N LEU A 76 -11.60 -17.69 20.77
CA LEU A 76 -11.90 -18.37 19.52
C LEU A 76 -11.15 -19.70 19.55
N ASP A 77 -11.86 -20.82 19.39
CA ASP A 77 -11.22 -22.12 19.39
C ASP A 77 -10.13 -22.17 18.32
N GLY A 78 -8.96 -22.63 18.75
CA GLY A 78 -7.79 -22.76 17.89
C GLY A 78 -8.11 -23.75 16.77
N LEU A 79 -7.91 -23.31 15.53
CA LEU A 79 -8.14 -24.15 14.35
C LEU A 79 -7.27 -25.40 14.41
N ASP A 80 -7.86 -26.57 14.71
CA ASP A 80 -7.16 -27.87 14.68
C ASP A 80 -6.49 -28.12 13.32
N ILE A 81 -7.11 -27.60 12.25
CA ILE A 81 -6.59 -27.56 10.88
C ILE A 81 -5.24 -26.81 10.82
N LEU A 82 -5.04 -25.74 11.59
CA LEU A 82 -3.81 -24.94 11.60
C LEU A 82 -2.63 -25.73 12.21
N LEU A 83 -2.89 -26.49 13.28
CA LEU A 83 -1.88 -27.36 13.90
C LEU A 83 -1.57 -28.57 13.02
N SER A 84 -2.59 -29.14 12.38
CA SER A 84 -2.42 -30.23 11.42
C SER A 84 -1.57 -29.76 10.22
N ILE A 85 -1.87 -28.62 9.62
CA ILE A 85 -1.12 -28.05 8.48
C ILE A 85 0.32 -27.70 8.88
N ALA A 86 0.53 -27.03 10.02
CA ALA A 86 1.85 -26.61 10.45
C ALA A 86 2.80 -27.79 10.72
N ARG A 87 2.29 -28.86 11.35
CA ARG A 87 3.07 -30.08 11.62
C ARG A 87 3.29 -30.90 10.35
N SER A 88 2.25 -31.13 9.57
CA SER A 88 2.29 -32.05 8.43
C SER A 88 3.12 -31.52 7.26
N TYR A 89 3.14 -30.20 7.06
CA TYR A 89 3.72 -29.59 5.86
C TYR A 89 5.11 -28.99 6.07
N ARG A 90 5.73 -29.13 7.24
CA ARG A 90 7.11 -28.67 7.45
C ARG A 90 8.09 -29.33 6.46
N HIS A 91 8.03 -30.65 6.34
CA HIS A 91 8.90 -31.41 5.44
C HIS A 91 8.53 -31.20 3.97
N ILE A 92 7.25 -30.98 3.67
CA ILE A 92 6.76 -30.71 2.31
C ILE A 92 7.20 -29.31 1.84
N ARG A 93 7.07 -28.28 2.69
CA ARG A 93 7.54 -26.92 2.42
C ARG A 93 9.05 -26.89 2.16
N ALA A 94 9.83 -27.59 2.98
CA ALA A 94 11.28 -27.66 2.80
C ALA A 94 11.65 -28.28 1.45
N LYS A 95 11.06 -29.43 1.10
CA LYS A 95 11.28 -30.10 -0.20
C LYS A 95 10.87 -29.22 -1.38
N LEU A 96 9.71 -28.58 -1.31
CA LEU A 96 9.18 -27.76 -2.38
C LEU A 96 9.95 -26.46 -2.61
N LEU A 97 10.40 -25.80 -1.55
CA LEU A 97 11.03 -24.47 -1.63
C LEU A 97 12.55 -24.53 -1.79
N HIS A 98 13.21 -25.52 -1.18
CA HIS A 98 14.67 -25.61 -1.18
C HIS A 98 15.21 -26.69 -2.12
N ASP A 99 14.46 -27.76 -2.34
CA ASP A 99 14.84 -28.89 -3.19
C ASP A 99 13.90 -29.07 -4.40
N ALA A 100 13.41 -27.96 -4.96
CA ALA A 100 12.40 -27.96 -6.04
C ALA A 100 12.80 -28.82 -7.24
N HIS A 101 14.08 -28.76 -7.65
CA HIS A 101 14.65 -29.52 -8.76
C HIS A 101 14.74 -31.04 -8.52
N LYS A 102 14.55 -31.51 -7.28
CA LYS A 102 14.61 -32.92 -6.86
C LYS A 102 13.26 -33.47 -6.39
N SER A 103 12.24 -32.63 -6.32
CA SER A 103 10.99 -32.94 -5.62
C SER A 103 9.83 -33.03 -6.61
N LYS A 104 9.31 -34.25 -6.81
CA LYS A 104 8.02 -34.46 -7.48
C LYS A 104 6.91 -34.57 -6.43
N ILE A 105 5.79 -33.92 -6.69
CA ILE A 105 4.61 -33.98 -5.83
C ILE A 105 3.54 -34.82 -6.52
N SER A 106 3.05 -35.83 -5.80
CA SER A 106 1.94 -36.65 -6.26
C SER A 106 0.66 -35.80 -6.33
N GLU A 107 -0.25 -36.17 -7.22
CA GLU A 107 -1.52 -35.48 -7.38
C GLU A 107 -2.34 -35.48 -6.08
N GLU A 108 -2.29 -36.58 -5.31
CA GLU A 108 -2.97 -36.70 -4.01
C GLU A 108 -2.40 -35.71 -2.99
N THR A 109 -1.07 -35.55 -2.97
CA THR A 109 -0.39 -34.62 -2.06
C THR A 109 -0.72 -33.18 -2.42
N MET A 110 -0.69 -32.83 -3.72
CA MET A 110 -1.08 -31.51 -4.20
C MET A 110 -2.54 -31.20 -3.83
N THR A 111 -3.43 -32.16 -4.09
CA THR A 111 -4.86 -32.04 -3.80
C THR A 111 -5.12 -31.82 -2.31
N ALA A 112 -4.42 -32.55 -1.44
CA ALA A 112 -4.50 -32.35 0.01
C ALA A 112 -3.99 -30.96 0.45
N ILE A 113 -2.91 -30.44 -0.16
CA ILE A 113 -2.42 -29.09 0.12
C ILE A 113 -3.44 -28.03 -0.31
N VAL A 114 -4.04 -28.18 -1.49
CA VAL A 114 -5.05 -27.23 -2.02
C VAL A 114 -6.30 -27.24 -1.15
N TYR A 115 -6.87 -28.40 -0.84
CA TYR A 115 -8.07 -28.49 0.00
C TYR A 115 -7.82 -27.98 1.42
N ASN A 116 -6.66 -28.28 2.02
CA ASN A 116 -6.32 -27.75 3.34
C ASN A 116 -6.12 -26.24 3.32
N THR A 117 -5.58 -25.69 2.23
CA THR A 117 -5.50 -24.23 2.02
C THR A 117 -6.89 -23.62 1.92
N GLU A 118 -7.78 -24.22 1.13
CA GLU A 118 -9.14 -23.73 0.97
C GLU A 118 -9.90 -23.78 2.31
N ALA A 119 -9.80 -24.88 3.05
CA ALA A 119 -10.41 -25.04 4.37
C ALA A 119 -9.88 -24.01 5.37
N LEU A 120 -8.56 -23.78 5.40
CA LEU A 120 -7.93 -22.75 6.23
C LEU A 120 -8.41 -21.34 5.88
N VAL A 121 -8.43 -20.99 4.59
CA VAL A 121 -8.87 -19.66 4.16
C VAL A 121 -10.36 -19.46 4.47
N LYS A 122 -11.19 -20.48 4.23
CA LYS A 122 -12.61 -20.46 4.59
C LYS A 122 -12.78 -20.29 6.11
N SER A 123 -12.05 -21.03 6.92
CA SER A 123 -12.19 -20.94 8.38
C SER A 123 -11.70 -19.61 8.97
N LEU A 124 -10.64 -19.03 8.39
CA LEU A 124 -10.12 -17.72 8.80
C LEU A 124 -11.00 -16.55 8.36
N PHE A 125 -11.69 -16.65 7.22
CA PHE A 125 -12.33 -15.49 6.57
C PHE A 125 -13.82 -15.64 6.23
N LYS A 126 -14.39 -16.84 6.09
CA LYS A 126 -15.84 -17.04 5.93
C LYS A 126 -16.48 -17.34 7.29
N LYS A 127 -17.42 -16.50 7.74
CA LYS A 127 -18.36 -16.86 8.82
C LYS A 127 -19.38 -17.85 8.24
N PRO A 128 -19.66 -19.01 8.87
CA PRO A 128 -20.35 -19.04 10.18
C PRO A 128 -19.82 -20.13 11.14
N ALA A 129 -20.36 -20.17 12.37
CA ALA A 129 -20.10 -21.15 13.43
C ALA A 129 -18.76 -21.06 14.19
N ILE A 130 -18.54 -19.91 14.86
CA ILE A 130 -17.95 -19.99 16.21
C ILE A 130 -19.16 -20.03 17.14
N THR A 131 -19.40 -21.22 17.67
CA THR A 131 -20.48 -21.57 18.57
C THR A 131 -20.50 -20.65 19.78
N LYS A 132 -21.67 -20.03 19.99
CA LYS A 132 -22.23 -19.43 21.21
C LYS A 132 -21.28 -19.31 22.42
N ILE A 133 -20.87 -18.09 22.75
CA ILE A 133 -20.84 -17.64 24.15
C ILE A 133 -21.52 -16.28 24.28
N LYS A 134 -22.48 -16.28 25.21
CA LYS A 134 -23.30 -15.25 25.86
C LYS A 134 -23.15 -13.77 25.45
N LYS A 135 -24.32 -13.14 25.25
CA LYS A 135 -24.56 -11.69 25.09
C LYS A 135 -23.60 -10.83 25.93
N PRO A 136 -23.11 -9.73 25.35
CA PRO A 136 -23.11 -8.46 26.06
C PRO A 136 -24.10 -7.50 25.39
N THR A 137 -25.00 -7.01 26.22
CA THR A 137 -25.55 -5.65 26.24
C THR A 137 -24.88 -4.67 25.27
N LYS A 138 -25.72 -4.03 24.45
CA LYS A 138 -25.48 -2.84 23.60
C LYS A 138 -24.03 -2.30 23.64
N LYS A 139 -23.15 -2.86 22.81
CA LYS A 139 -21.86 -2.24 22.46
C LYS A 139 -21.99 -1.57 21.09
N PRO A 140 -21.39 -0.37 20.89
CA PRO A 140 -21.41 0.30 19.60
C PRO A 140 -20.76 -0.62 18.56
N ILE A 141 -21.32 -0.64 17.35
CA ILE A 141 -20.82 -1.42 16.23
C ILE A 141 -19.41 -0.92 15.89
N ILE A 142 -18.38 -1.50 16.53
CA ILE A 142 -17.00 -1.38 16.09
C ILE A 142 -16.92 -2.26 14.84
N ALA A 143 -17.26 -1.69 13.68
CA ALA A 143 -16.98 -2.32 12.41
C ALA A 143 -15.49 -2.69 12.37
N LYS A 144 -15.17 -3.92 11.94
CA LYS A 144 -13.79 -4.33 11.70
C LYS A 144 -13.19 -3.38 10.65
N ILE A 145 -11.91 -3.04 10.74
CA ILE A 145 -11.27 -2.07 9.85
C ILE A 145 -11.52 -2.36 8.35
N PRO A 146 -11.41 -3.61 7.86
CA PRO A 146 -11.74 -3.91 6.46
C PRO A 146 -13.19 -3.58 6.09
N GLN A 147 -14.13 -3.87 6.99
CA GLN A 147 -15.55 -3.55 6.78
C GLN A 147 -15.81 -2.05 6.79
N PHE A 148 -15.06 -1.31 7.61
CA PHE A 148 -15.12 0.15 7.60
C PHE A 148 -14.63 0.69 6.25
N VAL A 149 -13.46 0.23 5.77
CA VAL A 149 -12.90 0.68 4.48
C VAL A 149 -13.83 0.35 3.32
N GLU A 150 -14.32 -0.89 3.24
CA GLU A 150 -15.30 -1.31 2.22
C GLU A 150 -16.57 -0.45 2.26
N SER A 151 -16.98 -0.01 3.45
CA SER A 151 -18.15 0.85 3.61
C SER A 151 -17.96 2.29 3.11
N ILE A 152 -16.72 2.79 2.94
CA ILE A 152 -16.43 4.15 2.45
C ILE A 152 -17.00 4.35 1.05
N ASN A 153 -16.91 3.33 0.19
CA ASN A 153 -17.45 3.38 -1.16
C ASN A 153 -18.99 3.27 -1.19
N ARG A 154 -19.61 2.69 -0.16
CA ARG A 154 -21.07 2.44 -0.09
C ARG A 154 -21.84 3.51 0.67
N ARG A 155 -21.21 4.19 1.64
CA ARG A 155 -21.83 5.18 2.53
C ARG A 155 -21.40 6.60 2.17
N SER A 156 -22.16 7.61 2.57
CA SER A 156 -21.76 9.00 2.39
C SER A 156 -20.43 9.30 3.09
N ILE A 157 -19.51 10.00 2.41
CA ILE A 157 -18.18 10.35 2.93
C ILE A 157 -18.30 11.10 4.26
N LYS A 158 -19.27 12.01 4.37
CA LYS A 158 -19.57 12.75 5.62
C LYS A 158 -19.85 11.82 6.80
N LYS A 159 -20.59 10.72 6.59
CA LYS A 159 -20.88 9.75 7.65
C LYS A 159 -19.62 8.96 8.02
N SER A 160 -18.88 8.47 7.03
CA SER A 160 -17.61 7.77 7.26
C SER A 160 -16.59 8.64 7.99
N LEU A 161 -16.52 9.94 7.68
CA LEU A 161 -15.65 10.89 8.36
C LEU A 161 -16.08 11.12 9.80
N LYS A 162 -17.38 11.27 10.07
CA LYS A 162 -17.91 11.39 11.44
C LYS A 162 -17.54 10.16 12.28
N ASP A 163 -17.65 8.97 11.70
CA ASP A 163 -17.24 7.73 12.37
C ASP A 163 -15.72 7.72 12.59
N PHE A 164 -14.93 8.10 11.58
CA PHE A 164 -13.47 8.14 11.65
C PHE A 164 -12.93 9.09 12.73
N THR A 165 -13.48 10.30 12.83
CA THR A 165 -13.01 11.30 13.81
C THR A 165 -13.26 10.85 15.25
N SER A 166 -14.27 10.00 15.48
CA SER A 166 -14.56 9.42 16.79
C SER A 166 -13.60 8.29 17.20
N PHE A 167 -12.79 7.76 16.29
CA PHE A 167 -11.82 6.71 16.59
C PHE A 167 -10.56 7.26 17.26
N ASN A 168 -9.90 6.42 18.06
CA ASN A 168 -8.58 6.74 18.59
C ASN A 168 -7.52 6.74 17.47
N LEU A 169 -6.39 7.39 17.75
CA LEU A 169 -5.31 7.59 16.78
C LEU A 169 -4.77 6.27 16.20
N GLU A 170 -4.58 5.26 17.03
CA GLU A 170 -4.08 3.95 16.57
C GLU A 170 -5.02 3.27 15.57
N LYS A 171 -6.33 3.34 15.81
CA LYS A 171 -7.31 2.81 14.86
C LYS A 171 -7.33 3.64 13.58
N LYS A 172 -7.21 4.97 13.66
CA LYS A 172 -7.11 5.86 12.50
C LYS A 172 -5.89 5.52 11.62
N LYS A 173 -4.71 5.35 12.22
CA LYS A 173 -3.48 4.92 11.52
C LYS A 173 -3.68 3.60 10.77
N ARG A 174 -4.28 2.60 11.42
CA ARG A 174 -4.57 1.30 10.78
C ARG A 174 -5.56 1.42 9.62
N ILE A 175 -6.58 2.29 9.73
CA ILE A 175 -7.51 2.57 8.64
C ILE A 175 -6.77 3.19 7.44
N VAL A 176 -5.94 4.22 7.67
CA VAL A 176 -5.14 4.85 6.60
C VAL A 176 -4.27 3.82 5.88
N LYS A 177 -3.55 2.99 6.64
CA LYS A 177 -2.72 1.91 6.06
C LYS A 177 -3.56 0.91 5.26
N THR A 178 -4.74 0.54 5.75
CA THR A 178 -5.63 -0.41 5.06
C THR A 178 -6.15 0.18 3.74
N ILE A 179 -6.53 1.46 3.71
CA ILE A 179 -6.96 2.13 2.48
C ILE A 179 -5.82 2.16 1.46
N LEU A 180 -4.60 2.50 1.86
CA LEU A 180 -3.45 2.50 0.96
C LEU A 180 -3.11 1.10 0.44
N ASN A 181 -3.28 0.07 1.26
CA ASN A 181 -3.16 -1.32 0.80
C ASN A 181 -4.20 -1.64 -0.27
N GLU A 182 -5.45 -1.23 -0.07
CA GLU A 182 -6.52 -1.45 -1.04
C GLU A 182 -6.26 -0.71 -2.35
N ILE A 183 -5.86 0.58 -2.28
CA ILE A 183 -5.47 1.37 -3.44
C ILE A 183 -4.31 0.74 -4.21
N SER A 184 -3.29 0.20 -3.53
CA SER A 184 -2.14 -0.44 -4.19
C SER A 184 -2.49 -1.69 -4.99
N LEU A 185 -3.67 -2.28 -4.76
CA LEU A 185 -4.15 -3.46 -5.46
C LEU A 185 -5.10 -3.13 -6.62
N LEU A 186 -5.49 -1.86 -6.78
CA LEU A 186 -6.41 -1.45 -7.83
C LEU A 186 -5.73 -1.46 -9.19
N ASN A 187 -6.46 -1.89 -10.21
CA ASN A 187 -6.09 -1.67 -11.60
C ASN A 187 -6.66 -0.34 -12.14
N TRP A 188 -6.21 0.09 -13.32
CA TRP A 188 -6.65 1.33 -13.96
C TRP A 188 -8.18 1.50 -14.00
N SER A 189 -8.92 0.45 -14.37
CA SER A 189 -10.39 0.50 -14.48
C SER A 189 -11.10 0.61 -13.12
N GLU A 190 -10.44 0.24 -12.03
CA GLU A 190 -11.00 0.29 -10.68
C GLU A 190 -10.73 1.62 -9.97
N ILE A 191 -9.80 2.45 -10.46
CA ILE A 191 -9.47 3.74 -9.84
C ILE A 191 -10.70 4.65 -9.76
N SER A 192 -11.41 4.84 -10.87
CA SER A 192 -12.60 5.69 -10.91
C SER A 192 -13.73 5.17 -10.01
N ALA A 193 -13.89 3.84 -9.92
CA ALA A 193 -14.89 3.23 -9.04
C ALA A 193 -14.56 3.41 -7.54
N ASN A 194 -13.29 3.66 -7.22
CA ASN A 194 -12.78 3.81 -5.86
C ASN A 194 -12.31 5.25 -5.54
N GLU A 195 -12.76 6.24 -6.32
CA GLU A 195 -12.39 7.67 -6.12
C GLU A 195 -12.65 8.15 -4.69
N ARG A 196 -13.71 7.61 -4.05
CA ARG A 196 -14.11 7.97 -2.69
C ARG A 196 -13.06 7.58 -1.65
N LEU A 197 -12.21 6.58 -1.91
CA LEU A 197 -11.10 6.22 -1.02
C LEU A 197 -10.04 7.34 -0.97
N PHE A 198 -9.68 7.90 -2.13
CA PHE A 198 -8.75 9.03 -2.23
C PHE A 198 -9.34 10.28 -1.58
N GLN A 199 -10.59 10.60 -1.89
CA GLN A 199 -11.30 11.73 -1.28
C GLN A 199 -11.43 11.57 0.23
N PHE A 200 -11.72 10.37 0.71
CA PHE A 200 -11.79 10.08 2.14
C PHE A 200 -10.43 10.26 2.81
N LEU A 201 -9.33 9.73 2.25
CA LEU A 201 -7.99 9.91 2.82
C LEU A 201 -7.64 11.39 3.01
N ARG A 202 -7.86 12.20 1.97
CA ARG A 202 -7.63 13.65 2.00
C ARG A 202 -8.39 14.31 3.15
N LEU A 203 -9.71 14.08 3.21
CA LEU A 203 -10.58 14.69 4.21
C LEU A 203 -10.33 14.14 5.61
N ALA A 204 -9.92 12.88 5.75
CA ALA A 204 -9.62 12.25 7.03
C ALA A 204 -8.34 12.84 7.66
N LEU A 205 -7.33 13.12 6.84
CA LEU A 205 -6.13 13.83 7.28
C LEU A 205 -6.44 15.28 7.67
N ASP A 206 -7.31 15.96 6.92
CA ASP A 206 -7.62 17.36 7.18
C ASP A 206 -8.52 17.56 8.40
N ALA A 207 -9.48 16.64 8.61
CA ALA A 207 -10.44 16.67 9.70
C ALA A 207 -9.81 16.51 11.10
N GLU A 208 -8.54 16.09 11.19
CA GLU A 208 -7.84 15.98 12.47
C GLU A 208 -7.50 17.36 13.03
N LYS A 209 -7.99 17.66 14.24
CA LYS A 209 -7.83 18.99 14.85
C LYS A 209 -6.52 19.10 15.61
N GLU A 210 -6.10 18.02 16.24
CA GLU A 210 -4.85 17.98 16.98
C GLU A 210 -3.68 17.90 16.00
N MET A 211 -2.79 18.90 16.02
CA MET A 211 -1.71 19.01 15.05
C MET A 211 -0.76 17.81 15.10
N GLN A 212 -0.45 17.32 16.31
CA GLN A 212 0.42 16.16 16.48
C GLN A 212 -0.20 14.89 15.87
N ALA A 213 -1.49 14.65 16.12
CA ALA A 213 -2.22 13.54 15.50
C ALA A 213 -2.28 13.68 13.97
N LYS A 214 -2.46 14.89 13.43
CA LYS A 214 -2.43 15.15 11.98
C LYS A 214 -1.07 14.79 11.37
N ILE A 215 0.03 15.21 11.99
CA ILE A 215 1.40 14.86 11.56
C ILE A 215 1.60 13.34 11.61
N GLU A 216 1.15 12.66 12.65
CA GLU A 216 1.28 11.21 12.77
C GLU A 216 0.48 10.44 11.72
N LEU A 217 -0.74 10.88 11.42
CA LEU A 217 -1.54 10.29 10.35
C LEU A 217 -0.92 10.55 8.97
N PHE A 218 -0.42 11.77 8.73
CA PHE A 218 0.31 12.09 7.49
C PHE A 218 1.59 11.25 7.36
N SER A 219 2.32 11.04 8.46
CA SER A 219 3.52 10.18 8.48
C SER A 219 3.18 8.73 8.09
N VAL A 220 2.10 8.16 8.63
CA VAL A 220 1.63 6.81 8.25
C VAL A 220 1.19 6.76 6.78
N PHE A 221 0.47 7.78 6.33
CA PHE A 221 0.06 7.92 4.93
C PHE A 221 1.29 7.95 4.02
N PHE A 222 2.22 8.86 4.27
CA PHE A 222 3.39 9.11 3.45
C PHE A 222 4.33 7.91 3.40
N SER A 223 4.69 7.34 4.56
CA SER A 223 5.57 6.17 4.64
C SER A 223 4.99 4.95 3.93
N THR A 224 3.67 4.72 4.06
CA THR A 224 3.01 3.60 3.37
C THR A 224 2.93 3.86 1.86
N PHE A 225 2.68 5.11 1.46
CA PHE A 225 2.65 5.53 0.06
C PHE A 225 4.02 5.41 -0.62
N SER A 226 5.09 5.90 0.03
CA SER A 226 6.43 5.95 -0.55
C SER A 226 7.08 4.58 -0.70
N GLN A 227 6.73 3.62 0.17
CA GLN A 227 7.23 2.26 0.14
C GLN A 227 6.49 1.33 -0.83
N ARG A 228 5.40 1.79 -1.45
CA ARG A 228 4.54 0.95 -2.28
C ARG A 228 4.62 1.33 -3.76
N THR A 229 4.69 0.31 -4.59
CA THR A 229 4.39 0.45 -6.02
C THR A 229 2.89 0.62 -6.19
N ILE A 230 2.48 1.82 -6.56
CA ILE A 230 1.08 2.16 -6.87
C ILE A 230 1.06 2.55 -8.34
N PRO A 231 0.84 1.57 -9.25
CA PRO A 231 0.96 1.80 -10.69
C PRO A 231 -0.14 2.73 -11.22
N TYR A 232 -1.29 2.78 -10.53
CA TYR A 232 -2.46 3.56 -10.90
C TYR A 232 -2.96 4.38 -9.70
N GLY A 233 -3.33 5.64 -9.92
CA GLY A 233 -3.80 6.54 -8.86
C GLY A 233 -2.69 7.21 -8.03
N ARG A 234 -1.41 7.06 -8.43
CA ARG A 234 -0.28 7.72 -7.77
C ARG A 234 -0.41 9.24 -7.79
N ASP A 235 -0.85 9.80 -8.92
CA ASP A 235 -1.16 11.22 -9.14
C ASP A 235 -2.16 11.77 -8.11
N LYS A 236 -3.20 11.00 -7.78
CA LYS A 236 -4.19 11.37 -6.76
C LYS A 236 -3.59 11.40 -5.37
N LEU A 237 -2.71 10.46 -5.03
CA LEU A 237 -2.01 10.44 -3.75
C LEU A 237 -0.97 11.56 -3.66
N LEU A 238 -0.24 11.85 -4.73
CA LEU A 238 0.67 13.00 -4.81
C LEU A 238 -0.08 14.33 -4.65
N SER A 239 -1.29 14.43 -5.18
CA SER A 239 -2.13 15.62 -4.98
C SER A 239 -2.46 15.85 -3.51
N ILE A 240 -2.66 14.78 -2.73
CA ILE A 240 -2.80 14.87 -1.26
C ILE A 240 -1.47 15.34 -0.63
N VAL A 241 -0.33 14.79 -1.07
CA VAL A 241 0.99 15.24 -0.58
C VAL A 241 1.18 16.75 -0.84
N ALA A 242 0.88 17.22 -2.06
CA ALA A 242 0.96 18.62 -2.45
C ALA A 242 0.15 19.52 -1.50
N GLU A 243 -1.11 19.18 -1.24
CA GLU A 243 -1.98 19.94 -0.33
C GLU A 243 -1.37 20.09 1.08
N PHE A 244 -0.91 18.98 1.66
CA PHE A 244 -0.40 18.98 3.04
C PHE A 244 1.00 19.60 3.17
N THR A 245 1.82 19.54 2.12
CA THR A 245 3.16 20.18 2.10
C THR A 245 3.09 21.70 2.22
N ARG A 246 1.95 22.34 1.97
CA ARG A 246 1.76 23.78 2.19
C ARG A 246 1.89 24.19 3.66
N THR A 247 1.60 23.27 4.58
CA THR A 247 1.54 23.57 6.03
C THR A 247 2.91 23.50 6.70
N ALA A 248 3.25 24.50 7.52
CA ALA A 248 4.53 24.55 8.23
C ALA A 248 4.84 23.31 9.11
N PRO A 249 3.87 22.71 9.83
CA PRO A 249 4.11 21.52 10.62
C PRO A 249 4.53 20.30 9.79
N ILE A 250 3.92 20.12 8.60
CA ILE A 250 4.29 19.04 7.68
C ILE A 250 5.66 19.30 7.05
N LYS A 251 5.98 20.53 6.64
CA LYS A 251 7.34 20.90 6.18
C LYS A 251 8.40 20.57 7.23
N LYS A 252 8.15 20.94 8.50
CA LYS A 252 9.04 20.64 9.62
C LYS A 252 9.22 19.12 9.81
N TRP A 253 8.15 18.35 9.70
CA TRP A 253 8.23 16.89 9.73
C TRP A 253 9.08 16.34 8.58
N ILE A 254 8.81 16.75 7.32
CA ILE A 254 9.55 16.34 6.12
C ILE A 254 11.05 16.62 6.27
N SER A 255 11.40 17.83 6.74
CA SER A 255 12.79 18.22 7.01
C SER A 255 13.43 17.32 8.06
N LYS A 256 12.76 17.11 9.20
CA LYS A 256 13.26 16.28 10.31
C LYS A 256 13.45 14.82 9.90
N THR A 257 12.56 14.28 9.07
CA THR A 257 12.61 12.88 8.62
C THR A 257 13.38 12.69 7.30
N LYS A 258 14.03 13.75 6.79
CA LYS A 258 14.86 13.74 5.57
C LYS A 258 14.12 13.17 4.34
N GLN A 259 12.86 13.53 4.16
CA GLN A 259 12.04 13.05 3.03
C GLN A 259 12.12 13.96 1.80
N THR A 260 12.87 15.07 1.87
CA THR A 260 13.05 16.01 0.76
C THR A 260 13.68 15.34 -0.47
N ASP A 261 14.72 14.53 -0.28
CA ASP A 261 15.39 13.82 -1.39
C ASP A 261 14.43 12.88 -2.14
N TRP A 262 13.57 12.17 -1.41
CA TRP A 262 12.57 11.29 -2.03
C TRP A 262 11.57 12.09 -2.88
N LEU A 263 11.10 13.24 -2.37
CA LEU A 263 10.15 14.10 -3.10
C LEU A 263 10.78 14.77 -4.32
N ILE A 264 12.07 15.09 -4.25
CA ILE A 264 12.82 15.58 -5.42
C ILE A 264 12.94 14.46 -6.45
N SER A 265 13.32 13.24 -6.04
CA SER A 265 13.40 12.10 -6.96
C SER A 265 12.06 11.82 -7.65
N GLU A 266 10.93 11.95 -6.96
CA GLU A 266 9.61 11.89 -7.59
C GLU A 266 9.39 12.98 -8.63
N PHE A 267 9.83 14.21 -8.36
CA PHE A 267 9.80 15.30 -9.32
C PHE A 267 10.66 14.99 -10.55
N GLU A 268 11.91 14.55 -10.37
CA GLU A 268 12.80 14.19 -11.48
C GLU A 268 12.20 13.10 -12.39
N CYS A 269 11.57 12.10 -11.77
CA CYS A 269 10.94 10.96 -12.44
C CYS A 269 9.53 11.25 -13.00
N SER A 270 9.10 12.52 -13.05
CA SER A 270 7.78 12.88 -13.58
C SER A 270 7.64 12.41 -15.03
N ASN A 271 6.69 11.52 -15.28
CA ASN A 271 6.49 10.85 -16.57
C ASN A 271 5.26 11.37 -17.35
N SER A 272 4.56 12.36 -16.81
CA SER A 272 3.45 13.05 -17.48
C SER A 272 3.39 14.52 -17.07
N PHE A 273 2.84 15.38 -17.92
CA PHE A 273 2.65 16.81 -17.62
C PHE A 273 1.83 17.06 -16.33
N ALA A 274 0.83 16.21 -16.08
CA ALA A 274 0.00 16.30 -14.88
C ALA A 274 0.79 15.98 -13.62
N THR A 275 1.51 14.85 -13.62
CA THR A 275 2.40 14.45 -12.52
C THR A 275 3.49 15.49 -12.28
N ALA A 276 4.09 16.02 -13.36
CA ALA A 276 5.07 17.08 -13.27
C ALA A 276 4.52 18.35 -12.60
N GLY A 277 3.29 18.75 -12.92
CA GLY A 277 2.64 19.88 -12.28
C GLY A 277 2.45 19.69 -10.77
N THR A 278 1.94 18.53 -10.36
CA THR A 278 1.75 18.18 -8.94
C THR A 278 3.09 18.10 -8.19
N ASN A 279 4.09 17.46 -8.78
CA ASN A 279 5.41 17.35 -8.16
C ASN A 279 6.12 18.71 -8.09
N ALA A 280 5.95 19.57 -9.09
CA ALA A 280 6.45 20.95 -9.06
C ALA A 280 5.82 21.74 -7.91
N GLU A 281 4.51 21.58 -7.68
CA GLU A 281 3.82 22.18 -6.53
C GLU A 281 4.42 21.70 -5.20
N ILE A 282 4.67 20.39 -5.07
CA ILE A 282 5.30 19.82 -3.88
C ILE A 282 6.66 20.48 -3.63
N VAL A 283 7.57 20.49 -4.62
CA VAL A 283 8.92 21.05 -4.42
C VAL A 283 8.88 22.57 -4.19
N ALA A 284 7.97 23.30 -4.82
CA ALA A 284 7.76 24.72 -4.56
C ALA A 284 7.30 24.98 -3.12
N ASN A 285 6.35 24.18 -2.60
CA ASN A 285 5.92 24.27 -1.20
C ASN A 285 7.08 24.03 -0.22
N LEU A 286 8.03 23.17 -0.59
CA LEU A 286 9.19 22.84 0.24
C LEU A 286 10.35 23.84 0.12
N ALA A 287 10.29 24.83 -0.77
CA ALA A 287 11.37 25.80 -1.01
C ALA A 287 12.05 26.34 0.27
N PRO A 288 11.35 26.69 1.37
CA PRO A 288 11.98 27.19 2.59
C PRO A 288 12.87 26.19 3.35
N ILE A 289 12.76 24.89 3.08
CA ILE A 289 13.49 23.82 3.78
C ILE A 289 14.49 23.06 2.88
N LEU A 290 14.59 23.45 1.60
CA LEU A 290 15.55 22.86 0.67
C LEU A 290 16.95 23.41 0.94
N ASN A 291 17.97 22.72 0.44
CA ASN A 291 19.36 23.20 0.42
C ASN A 291 19.82 23.47 -1.02
N GLU A 292 20.99 24.11 -1.18
CA GLU A 292 21.52 24.48 -2.52
C GLU A 292 21.65 23.29 -3.47
N LYS A 293 22.12 22.15 -2.97
CA LYS A 293 22.28 20.93 -3.78
C LYS A 293 20.93 20.44 -4.32
N GLN A 294 19.91 20.42 -3.46
CA GLN A 294 18.55 20.01 -3.82
C GLN A 294 17.93 20.96 -4.86
N ILE A 295 18.22 22.25 -4.80
CA ILE A 295 17.78 23.22 -5.80
C ILE A 295 18.49 23.00 -7.13
N ASP A 296 19.80 22.74 -7.12
CA ASP A 296 20.54 22.38 -8.33
C ASP A 296 19.98 21.12 -9.01
N GLU A 297 19.56 20.11 -8.23
CA GLU A 297 18.87 18.91 -8.71
C GLU A 297 17.52 19.24 -9.36
N ILE A 298 16.68 20.04 -8.69
CA ILE A 298 15.39 20.50 -9.24
C ILE A 298 15.58 21.28 -10.55
N VAL A 299 16.53 22.21 -10.60
CA VAL A 299 16.80 23.01 -11.81
C VAL A 299 17.29 22.11 -12.95
N LYS A 300 18.20 21.19 -12.67
CA LYS A 300 18.69 20.23 -13.66
C LYS A 300 17.55 19.37 -14.21
N ALA A 301 16.67 18.87 -13.33
CA ALA A 301 15.53 18.06 -13.72
C ALA A 301 14.54 18.85 -14.59
N ALA A 302 14.24 20.10 -14.22
CA ALA A 302 13.36 20.98 -14.99
C ALA A 302 13.91 21.29 -16.40
N LEU A 303 15.22 21.39 -16.57
CA LEU A 303 15.86 21.63 -17.86
C LEU A 303 16.02 20.37 -18.73
N SER A 304 16.05 19.18 -18.13
CA SER A 304 16.34 17.92 -18.82
C SER A 304 15.13 17.01 -19.02
N ASN A 305 14.07 17.16 -18.25
CA ASN A 305 12.84 16.39 -18.39
C ASN A 305 11.76 17.20 -19.11
N ASN A 306 11.44 16.78 -20.35
CA ASN A 306 10.42 17.42 -21.19
C ASN A 306 9.04 17.51 -20.54
N GLN A 307 8.65 16.53 -19.71
CA GLN A 307 7.35 16.55 -19.02
C GLN A 307 7.29 17.65 -17.96
N ILE A 308 8.42 17.98 -17.34
CA ILE A 308 8.53 19.09 -16.41
C ILE A 308 8.60 20.40 -17.18
N TYR A 309 9.51 20.46 -18.14
CA TYR A 309 9.81 21.65 -18.92
C TYR A 309 8.58 22.24 -19.62
N TYR A 310 7.82 21.42 -20.36
CA TYR A 310 6.67 21.87 -21.13
C TYR A 310 5.35 21.85 -20.34
N SER A 311 5.33 21.40 -19.07
CA SER A 311 4.10 21.42 -18.27
C SER A 311 3.79 22.84 -17.81
N PHE A 312 2.69 23.42 -18.31
CA PHE A 312 2.22 24.74 -17.88
C PHE A 312 2.07 24.86 -16.36
N ALA A 313 1.51 23.82 -15.72
CA ALA A 313 1.36 23.78 -14.27
C ALA A 313 2.71 23.73 -13.55
N ALA A 314 3.66 22.94 -14.05
CA ALA A 314 5.00 22.86 -13.47
C ALA A 314 5.73 24.20 -13.59
N ARG A 315 5.68 24.83 -14.77
CA ARG A 315 6.29 26.14 -15.04
C ARG A 315 5.83 27.19 -14.03
N ARG A 316 4.52 27.28 -13.76
CA ARG A 316 3.96 28.21 -12.77
C ARG A 316 4.58 28.02 -11.38
N HIS A 317 4.63 26.79 -10.88
CA HIS A 317 5.17 26.51 -9.55
C HIS A 317 6.69 26.68 -9.47
N LEU A 318 7.41 26.40 -10.56
CA LEU A 318 8.85 26.68 -10.64
C LEU A 318 9.12 28.19 -10.62
N MET A 319 8.29 29.00 -11.28
CA MET A 319 8.39 30.47 -11.21
C MET A 319 8.13 31.01 -9.79
N GLU A 320 7.30 30.34 -8.99
CA GLU A 320 7.11 30.66 -7.57
C GLU A 320 8.31 30.24 -6.69
N LEU A 321 9.00 29.16 -7.07
CA LEU A 321 10.18 28.65 -6.36
C LEU A 321 11.42 29.53 -6.56
N LEU A 322 11.65 30.04 -7.78
CA LEU A 322 12.89 30.75 -8.14
C LEU A 322 13.21 31.97 -7.24
N PRO A 323 12.26 32.87 -6.91
CA PRO A 323 12.53 34.04 -6.06
C PRO A 323 13.05 33.69 -4.67
N PHE A 324 12.69 32.52 -4.10
CA PHE A 324 13.19 32.10 -2.78
C PHE A 324 14.69 31.84 -2.74
N TRP A 325 15.28 31.54 -3.90
CA TRP A 325 16.65 31.09 -4.08
C TRP A 325 17.52 32.05 -4.89
N GLU A 326 16.95 33.17 -5.31
CA GLU A 326 17.67 34.27 -5.94
C GLU A 326 18.76 34.79 -4.99
N GLY A 327 20.00 34.83 -5.47
CA GLY A 327 21.18 35.22 -4.67
C GLY A 327 21.77 34.14 -3.75
N LYS A 328 21.14 32.96 -3.63
CA LYS A 328 21.63 31.85 -2.78
C LYS A 328 22.27 30.69 -3.56
N VAL A 329 22.07 30.63 -4.87
CA VAL A 329 22.59 29.56 -5.75
C VAL A 329 23.28 30.19 -6.97
N LYS A 330 24.09 29.42 -7.68
CA LYS A 330 24.78 29.86 -8.91
C LYS A 330 23.80 30.46 -9.93
N LYS A 331 23.98 31.75 -10.22
CA LYS A 331 23.09 32.54 -11.09
C LYS A 331 22.85 31.93 -12.46
N SER A 332 23.87 31.35 -13.09
CA SER A 332 23.80 30.91 -14.49
C SER A 332 22.71 29.88 -14.78
N LYS A 333 22.52 28.89 -13.90
CA LYS A 333 21.49 27.84 -14.10
C LYS A 333 20.07 28.32 -13.77
N LEU A 334 19.93 29.13 -12.72
CA LEU A 334 18.63 29.71 -12.35
C LEU A 334 18.15 30.70 -13.42
N GLU A 335 19.06 31.50 -13.98
CA GLU A 335 18.76 32.40 -15.10
C GLU A 335 18.42 31.64 -16.38
N GLU A 336 19.11 30.54 -16.68
CA GLU A 336 18.77 29.68 -17.82
C GLU A 336 17.34 29.15 -17.68
N LEU A 337 17.00 28.61 -16.51
CA LEU A 337 15.64 28.13 -16.25
C LEU A 337 14.63 29.26 -16.34
N ARG A 338 14.87 30.43 -15.71
CA ARG A 338 13.97 31.59 -15.75
C ARG A 338 13.68 32.03 -17.19
N LYS A 339 14.71 32.23 -18.02
CA LYS A 339 14.55 32.64 -19.43
C LYS A 339 13.67 31.67 -20.22
N LYS A 340 13.85 30.37 -20.01
CA LYS A 340 13.06 29.34 -20.69
C LYS A 340 11.63 29.21 -20.14
N LEU A 341 11.43 29.50 -18.85
CA LEU A 341 10.09 29.52 -18.24
C LEU A 341 9.28 30.77 -18.63
N GLU A 342 9.92 31.81 -19.14
CA GLU A 342 9.29 33.05 -19.62
C GLU A 342 9.01 33.05 -21.13
N SER A 343 9.71 32.21 -21.90
CA SER A 343 9.45 31.96 -23.34
C SER A 343 8.28 31.01 -23.58
#